data_AF-A0A383F218-F1
#
_entry.id   AF-A0A383F218-F1
#
_cell.length_a   1.000
_cell.length_b   1.000
_cell.length_c   1.000
_cell.angle_alpha   90.00
_cell.angle_beta   90.00
_cell.angle_gamma   90.00
#
_symmetry.space_group_name_H-M   'P 1'
#
loop_
_entity.id
_entity.type
_entity.pdbx_description
1 polymer ?
#
loop_
_entity_poly.entity_id
_entity_poly.type
_entity_poly.pdbx_seq_one_letter_code
_entity_poly.pdbx_strand_id
1 'polypeptide(L)'
;MLINNTVDYLLNLSQFQDLDLANVYKDEPLHYVDVGARGGLHDLVTPFASNISVLGFEPDQKECKRLKNIKEVVDQWANFELEPIGLYNTKGRRKLYLHTVETNHSLLPANSIFVNRYGMEKFKVIGSTTVDVDLLDN
;
A
#
# COMPACT_ATOMS: atom_id res chain seq x y z
N MET A 1 2.20 10.76 9.50
CA MET A 1 2.04 11.07 10.93
C MET A 1 2.37 9.76 11.63
N LEU A 2 3.54 9.64 12.26
CA LEU A 2 4.00 8.38 12.86
C LEU A 2 3.25 8.15 14.16
N ILE A 3 2.29 7.22 14.16
CA ILE A 3 1.60 6.76 15.37
C ILE A 3 2.44 5.63 15.96
N ASN A 4 3.39 5.96 16.83
CA ASN A 4 4.26 4.96 17.48
C ASN A 4 3.57 4.12 18.58
N ASN A 5 2.24 4.19 18.73
CA ASN A 5 1.49 3.49 19.80
C ASN A 5 0.43 2.50 19.30
N THR A 6 0.40 2.15 18.01
CA THR A 6 -0.62 1.25 17.44
C THR A 6 -0.09 -0.08 16.95
N VAL A 7 1.21 -0.28 16.79
CA VAL A 7 1.74 -1.57 16.35
C VAL A 7 1.47 -2.64 17.40
N ASP A 8 0.86 -3.74 16.98
CA ASP A 8 0.58 -4.92 17.82
C ASP A 8 -0.22 -4.65 19.09
N TYR A 9 -0.93 -3.52 19.18
CA TYR A 9 -1.65 -3.21 20.40
C TYR A 9 -2.72 -4.27 20.70
N LEU A 10 -3.37 -4.86 19.68
CA LEU A 10 -4.36 -5.92 19.87
C LEU A 10 -3.70 -7.20 20.39
N LEU A 11 -2.49 -7.53 19.91
CA LEU A 11 -1.74 -8.71 20.36
C LEU A 11 -1.35 -8.64 21.83
N ASN A 12 -1.28 -7.44 22.40
CA ASN A 12 -0.95 -7.21 23.80
C ASN A 12 -2.19 -7.22 24.72
N LEU A 13 -3.40 -7.32 24.17
CA LEU A 13 -4.63 -7.44 24.96
C LEU A 13 -4.85 -8.88 25.39
N SER A 14 -5.03 -9.12 26.70
CA SER A 14 -5.28 -10.47 27.22
C SER A 14 -6.54 -11.09 26.59
N GLN A 15 -7.59 -10.30 26.38
CA GLN A 15 -8.83 -10.76 25.76
C GLN A 15 -8.62 -11.25 24.32
N PHE A 16 -7.62 -10.71 23.62
CA PHE A 16 -7.28 -11.13 22.28
C PHE A 16 -6.41 -12.39 22.31
N GLN A 17 -5.43 -12.47 23.23
CA GLN A 17 -4.57 -13.63 23.42
C GLN A 17 -5.35 -14.91 23.79
N ASP A 18 -6.48 -14.75 24.48
CA ASP A 18 -7.37 -15.85 24.86
C ASP A 18 -8.21 -16.41 23.69
N LEU A 19 -8.19 -15.77 22.51
CA LEU A 19 -8.89 -16.26 21.33
C LEU A 19 -8.09 -17.36 20.62
N ASP A 20 -8.74 -18.46 20.26
CA ASP A 20 -8.13 -19.49 19.40
C ASP A 20 -7.58 -18.90 18.11
N LEU A 21 -8.25 -17.88 17.57
CA LEU A 21 -7.84 -17.17 16.36
C LEU A 21 -6.48 -16.48 16.50
N ALA A 22 -6.12 -16.00 17.70
CA ALA A 22 -4.81 -15.39 17.94
C ALA A 22 -3.69 -16.42 17.82
N ASN A 23 -3.93 -17.65 18.24
CA ASN A 23 -2.99 -18.76 18.09
C ASN A 23 -2.86 -19.20 16.63
N VAL A 24 -3.99 -19.30 15.90
CA VAL A 24 -3.96 -19.61 14.46
C VAL A 24 -3.09 -18.61 13.71
N TYR A 25 -3.31 -17.32 13.89
CA TYR A 25 -2.57 -16.30 13.14
C TYR A 25 -1.12 -16.10 13.56
N LYS A 26 -0.72 -16.66 14.71
CA LYS A 26 0.69 -16.69 15.12
C LYS A 26 1.49 -17.69 14.28
N ASP A 27 0.87 -18.82 13.94
CA ASP A 27 1.48 -19.87 13.13
C ASP A 27 1.19 -19.71 11.63
N GLU A 28 0.03 -19.13 11.29
CA GLU A 28 -0.46 -18.89 9.93
C GLU A 28 -0.87 -17.42 9.77
N PRO A 29 0.08 -16.50 9.47
CA PRO A 29 -0.21 -15.08 9.37
C PRO A 29 -1.35 -14.76 8.41
N LEU A 30 -2.22 -13.81 8.80
CA LEU A 30 -3.29 -13.35 7.91
C LEU A 30 -2.70 -12.55 6.75
N HIS A 31 -3.08 -12.89 5.52
CA HIS A 31 -2.59 -12.21 4.33
C HIS A 31 -3.35 -10.90 4.08
N TYR A 32 -2.61 -9.83 3.86
CA TYR A 32 -3.13 -8.51 3.52
C TYR A 32 -2.53 -8.01 2.21
N VAL A 33 -3.39 -7.60 1.28
CA VAL A 33 -2.98 -7.01 0.00
C VAL A 33 -3.32 -5.53 0.00
N ASP A 34 -2.32 -4.69 -0.24
CA ASP A 34 -2.49 -3.24 -0.36
C ASP A 34 -2.15 -2.75 -1.77
N VAL A 35 -3.12 -2.13 -2.44
CA VAL A 35 -3.00 -1.68 -3.83
C VAL A 35 -2.86 -0.16 -3.86
N GLY A 36 -1.67 0.31 -4.23
CA GLY A 36 -1.31 1.72 -4.15
C GLY A 36 -0.64 2.07 -2.82
N ALA A 37 0.37 1.29 -2.42
CA ALA A 37 1.06 1.38 -1.13
C ALA A 37 2.07 2.56 -1.02
N ARG A 38 1.86 3.64 -1.78
CA ARG A 38 2.71 4.84 -1.71
C ARG A 38 2.70 5.41 -0.30
N GLY A 39 3.89 5.72 0.23
CA GLY A 39 4.05 6.24 1.57
C GLY A 39 4.10 5.17 2.66
N GLY A 40 3.90 3.90 2.30
CA GLY A 40 3.79 2.77 3.24
C GLY A 40 2.43 2.09 3.11
N LEU A 41 2.32 0.95 3.77
CA LEU A 41 1.06 0.20 3.83
C LEU A 41 0.03 0.94 4.68
N HIS A 42 -1.24 0.70 4.41
CA HIS A 42 -2.32 1.27 5.18
C HIS A 42 -2.29 0.81 6.65
N ASP A 43 -2.43 1.76 7.58
CA ASP A 43 -2.33 1.51 9.02
C ASP A 43 -3.47 0.65 9.60
N LEU A 44 -4.42 0.18 8.77
CA LEU A 44 -5.64 -0.53 9.20
C LEU A 44 -5.30 -1.79 9.99
N VAL A 45 -4.23 -2.47 9.57
CA VAL A 45 -3.80 -3.76 10.11
C VAL A 45 -2.60 -3.64 11.04
N THR A 46 -2.06 -2.43 11.26
CA THR A 46 -0.95 -2.19 12.20
C THR A 46 -1.23 -2.66 13.65
N PRO A 47 -2.47 -2.60 14.17
CA PRO A 47 -2.82 -3.16 15.48
C PRO A 47 -2.48 -4.64 15.70
N PHE A 48 -2.23 -5.37 14.63
CA PHE A 48 -2.01 -6.81 14.61
C PHE A 48 -0.81 -7.18 13.70
N ALA A 49 0.08 -6.22 13.42
CA ALA A 49 1.08 -6.27 12.37
C ALA A 49 1.96 -7.53 12.38
N SER A 50 2.46 -7.97 13.53
CA SER A 50 3.38 -9.13 13.60
C SER A 50 2.71 -10.47 13.29
N ASN A 51 1.38 -10.49 13.14
CA ASN A 51 0.61 -11.64 12.67
C ASN A 51 0.02 -11.42 11.26
N ILE A 52 0.49 -10.40 10.52
CA ILE A 52 0.08 -10.11 9.14
C ILE A 52 1.23 -10.38 8.17
N SER A 53 0.93 -11.13 7.11
CA SER A 53 1.79 -11.24 5.93
C SER A 53 1.31 -10.25 4.86
N VAL A 54 2.13 -9.28 4.48
CA VAL A 54 1.72 -8.24 3.54
C VAL A 54 2.33 -8.43 2.16
N LEU A 55 1.49 -8.21 1.14
CA LEU A 55 1.88 -7.97 -0.25
C LEU A 55 1.35 -6.60 -0.69
N GLY A 56 2.25 -5.62 -0.80
CA GLY A 56 1.94 -4.29 -1.32
C GLY A 56 2.23 -4.16 -2.81
N PHE A 57 1.50 -3.30 -3.51
CA PHE A 57 1.78 -2.91 -4.89
C PHE A 57 1.94 -1.39 -5.00
N GLU A 58 3.04 -0.93 -5.57
CA GLU A 58 3.29 0.48 -5.87
C GLU A 58 4.07 0.64 -7.18
N PRO A 59 3.49 1.22 -8.25
CA PRO A 59 4.15 1.28 -9.55
C PRO A 59 5.40 2.19 -9.61
N ASP A 60 5.61 3.10 -8.66
CA ASP A 60 6.83 3.90 -8.59
C ASP A 60 8.00 3.12 -7.97
N GLN A 61 8.93 2.70 -8.83
CA GLN A 61 10.14 1.99 -8.44
C GLN A 61 11.00 2.74 -7.41
N LYS A 62 11.05 4.08 -7.47
CA LYS A 62 11.85 4.88 -6.53
C LYS A 62 11.21 4.84 -5.15
N GLU A 63 9.89 4.93 -5.10
CA GLU A 63 9.15 4.86 -3.86
C GLU A 63 9.26 3.46 -3.22
N CYS A 64 9.10 2.39 -4.01
CA CYS A 64 9.33 1.03 -3.53
C CYS A 64 10.72 0.84 -2.93
N LYS A 65 11.76 1.32 -3.63
CA LYS A 65 13.14 1.27 -3.14
C LYS A 65 13.29 2.08 -1.85
N ARG A 66 12.67 3.26 -1.75
CA ARG A 66 12.70 4.08 -0.53
C ARG A 66 12.07 3.34 0.64
N LEU A 67 10.86 2.80 0.46
CA LEU A 67 10.09 2.11 1.50
C LEU A 67 10.79 0.84 1.99
N LYS A 68 11.34 0.02 1.09
CA LYS A 68 12.10 -1.20 1.44
C LYS A 68 13.37 -0.92 2.28
N ASN A 69 13.85 0.32 2.32
CA ASN A 69 15.01 0.71 3.14
C ASN A 69 14.63 1.32 4.50
N ILE A 70 13.34 1.45 4.81
CA ILE A 70 12.86 1.99 6.09
C ILE A 70 12.43 0.82 6.97
N LYS A 71 13.19 0.55 8.02
CA LYS A 71 12.94 -0.58 8.93
C LYS A 71 11.57 -0.53 9.56
N GLU A 72 11.12 0.66 9.96
CA GLU A 72 9.80 0.85 10.57
C GLU A 72 8.65 0.51 9.61
N VAL A 73 8.90 0.52 8.30
CA VAL A 73 7.91 0.11 7.28
C VAL A 73 7.93 -1.41 7.08
N VAL A 74 9.10 -2.05 7.17
CA VAL A 74 9.31 -3.45 6.78
C VAL A 74 9.23 -4.41 7.96
N ASP A 75 9.89 -4.08 9.08
CA ASP A 75 10.19 -5.02 10.16
C ASP A 75 9.01 -5.25 11.11
N GLN A 76 7.90 -4.52 10.97
CA GLN A 76 6.72 -4.64 11.82
C GLN A 76 5.78 -5.79 11.44
N TRP A 77 5.94 -6.37 10.24
CA TRP A 77 5.05 -7.39 9.69
C TRP A 77 5.60 -8.80 9.89
N ALA A 78 4.73 -9.82 9.91
CA ALA A 78 5.17 -11.22 9.88
C ALA A 78 5.99 -11.52 8.63
N ASN A 79 5.50 -11.04 7.48
CA ASN A 79 6.21 -11.01 6.21
C ASN A 79 5.87 -9.70 5.49
N PHE A 80 6.80 -9.16 4.71
CA PHE A 80 6.59 -7.95 3.93
C PHE A 80 7.16 -8.11 2.53
N GLU A 81 6.28 -7.96 1.55
CA GLU A 81 6.62 -7.85 0.15
C GLU A 81 6.01 -6.58 -0.43
N LEU A 82 6.74 -5.93 -1.33
CA LEU A 82 6.29 -4.71 -2.00
C LEU A 82 6.73 -4.77 -3.46
N GLU A 83 5.77 -4.88 -4.34
CA GLU A 83 6.00 -5.07 -5.77
C GLU A 83 5.99 -3.74 -6.51
N PRO A 84 7.04 -3.43 -7.31
CA PRO A 84 7.17 -2.18 -8.03
C PRO A 84 6.37 -2.17 -9.34
N ILE A 85 5.12 -2.65 -9.29
CA ILE A 85 4.21 -2.78 -10.43
C ILE A 85 2.83 -2.20 -10.08
N GLY A 86 2.10 -1.75 -11.08
CA GLY A 86 0.69 -1.42 -10.94
C GLY A 86 -0.19 -2.64 -11.19
N LEU A 87 -1.38 -2.68 -10.60
CA LEU A 87 -2.36 -3.73 -10.93
C LEU A 87 -3.27 -3.29 -12.08
N TYR A 88 -3.53 -4.21 -13.01
CA TYR A 88 -4.38 -4.01 -14.17
C TYR A 88 -5.00 -5.33 -14.64
N ASN A 89 -5.98 -5.28 -15.56
CA ASN A 89 -6.64 -6.48 -16.08
C ASN A 89 -5.82 -7.30 -17.10
N THR A 90 -4.61 -6.86 -17.41
CA THR A 90 -3.70 -7.51 -18.36
C THR A 90 -2.27 -7.20 -17.98
N LYS A 91 -1.37 -8.16 -18.16
CA LYS A 91 0.08 -7.93 -18.15
C LYS A 91 0.52 -6.90 -19.19
N GLY A 92 1.57 -6.16 -18.86
CA GLY A 92 2.30 -5.35 -19.83
C GLY A 92 2.73 -4.01 -19.27
N ARG A 93 2.71 -2.98 -20.11
CA ARG A 93 3.10 -1.62 -19.75
C ARG A 93 1.93 -0.66 -19.92
N ARG A 94 1.73 0.23 -18.95
CA ARG A 94 0.65 1.23 -18.96
C ARG A 94 1.18 2.61 -18.62
N LYS A 95 0.47 3.61 -19.14
CA LYS A 95 0.73 5.00 -18.80
C LYS A 95 0.27 5.26 -17.37
N LEU A 96 1.17 5.81 -16.55
CA LEU A 96 0.85 6.40 -15.26
C LEU A 96 0.78 7.92 -15.45
N TYR A 97 -0.37 8.50 -15.14
CA TYR A 97 -0.58 9.94 -15.14
C TYR A 97 -0.01 10.54 -13.85
N LEU A 98 0.95 11.44 -14.00
CA LEU A 98 1.60 12.12 -12.88
C LEU A 98 0.78 13.37 -12.55
N HIS A 99 0.31 13.45 -11.32
CA HIS A 99 -0.51 14.53 -10.82
C HIS A 99 0.32 15.46 -9.92
N THR A 100 -0.18 16.67 -9.67
CA THR A 100 0.48 17.68 -8.81
C THR A 100 0.89 17.11 -7.45
N VAL A 101 0.05 16.25 -6.86
CA VAL A 101 0.36 15.53 -5.62
C VAL A 101 0.55 14.05 -5.95
N GLU A 102 1.66 13.48 -5.47
CA GLU A 102 2.10 12.14 -5.85
C GLU A 102 1.15 11.02 -5.44
N THR A 103 0.45 11.17 -4.31
CA THR A 103 -0.59 10.22 -3.87
C THR A 103 -1.80 10.14 -4.80
N ASN A 104 -1.91 11.03 -5.78
CA ASN A 104 -2.95 11.00 -6.81
C ASN A 104 -2.46 10.46 -8.16
N HIS A 105 -1.20 10.00 -8.26
CA HIS A 105 -0.73 9.35 -9.47
C HIS A 105 -1.61 8.14 -9.77
N SER A 106 -2.01 7.97 -11.04
CA SER A 106 -3.02 6.98 -11.39
C SER A 106 -2.82 6.45 -12.80
N LEU A 107 -3.18 5.19 -13.02
CA LEU A 107 -3.28 4.60 -14.35
C LEU A 107 -4.45 5.19 -15.16
N LEU A 108 -5.38 5.87 -14.48
CA LEU A 108 -6.50 6.57 -15.09
C LEU A 108 -6.23 8.09 -15.14
N PRO A 109 -6.64 8.78 -16.23
CA PRO A 109 -6.55 10.23 -16.27
C PRO A 109 -7.53 10.87 -15.30
N ALA A 110 -7.16 12.02 -14.73
CA ALA A 110 -8.10 12.84 -13.97
C ALA A 110 -9.27 13.31 -14.83
N ASN A 111 -10.45 13.42 -14.21
CA ASN A 111 -11.61 14.07 -14.83
C ASN A 111 -11.39 15.59 -14.89
N SER A 112 -10.94 16.09 -16.05
CA SER A 112 -10.60 17.51 -16.24
C SER A 112 -11.78 18.47 -16.01
N ILE A 113 -13.01 18.05 -16.33
CA ILE A 113 -14.21 18.86 -16.08
C ILE A 113 -14.40 19.07 -14.58
N PHE A 114 -14.29 18.00 -13.79
CA PHE A 114 -14.36 18.07 -12.34
C PHE A 114 -13.23 18.92 -11.76
N VAL A 115 -11.99 18.68 -12.21
CA VAL A 115 -10.80 19.41 -11.72
C VAL A 115 -10.94 20.91 -11.95
N ASN A 116 -11.33 21.32 -13.16
CA ASN A 116 -11.45 22.72 -13.53
C ASN A 116 -12.65 23.39 -12.83
N ARG A 117 -13.81 22.70 -12.78
CA ARG A 117 -15.03 23.26 -12.17
C ARG A 117 -14.85 23.57 -10.68
N TYR A 118 -14.13 22.70 -9.96
CA TYR A 118 -14.01 22.80 -8.50
C TYR A 118 -12.61 23.26 -8.03
N GLY A 119 -11.71 23.64 -8.94
CA GLY A 119 -10.36 24.10 -8.59
C GLY A 119 -9.53 23.03 -7.86
N MET A 120 -9.66 21.76 -8.25
CA MET A 120 -8.99 20.64 -7.56
C MET A 120 -7.53 20.50 -8.01
N GLU A 121 -6.70 21.50 -7.66
CA GLU A 121 -5.30 21.63 -8.09
C GLU A 121 -4.45 20.36 -7.88
N LYS A 122 -4.71 19.61 -6.80
CA LYS A 122 -4.01 18.35 -6.47
C LYS A 122 -4.18 17.24 -7.52
N PHE A 123 -5.23 17.31 -8.32
CA PHE A 123 -5.55 16.36 -9.39
C PHE A 123 -5.18 16.85 -10.79
N LYS A 124 -4.52 18.02 -10.92
CA LYS A 124 -4.00 18.43 -12.23
C LYS A 124 -2.89 17.49 -12.66
N VAL A 125 -2.94 17.04 -13.91
CA VAL A 125 -1.90 16.21 -14.51
C VAL A 125 -0.74 17.11 -14.93
N ILE A 126 0.46 16.81 -14.42
CA ILE A 126 1.71 17.54 -14.69
C ILE A 126 2.65 16.77 -15.62
N GLY A 127 2.31 15.51 -15.95
CA GLY A 127 3.09 14.68 -16.86
C GLY A 127 2.58 13.25 -16.92
N SER A 128 3.38 12.38 -17.51
CA SER A 128 3.13 10.94 -17.50
C SER A 128 4.43 10.16 -17.59
N THR A 129 4.43 8.96 -17.03
CA THR A 129 5.47 7.95 -17.23
C THR A 129 4.85 6.62 -17.67
N THR A 130 5.68 5.62 -17.94
CA THR A 130 5.24 4.25 -18.23
C THR A 130 5.71 3.31 -17.13
N VAL A 131 4.79 2.51 -16.60
CA VAL A 131 5.05 1.54 -15.54
C VAL A 131 4.64 0.14 -15.99
N ASP A 132 5.24 -0.87 -15.39
CA ASP A 132 4.86 -2.25 -15.60
C ASP A 132 3.59 -2.55 -14.80
N VAL A 133 2.73 -3.39 -15.36
CA VAL A 133 1.49 -3.82 -14.73
C VAL A 133 1.25 -5.32 -14.89
N ASP A 134 0.55 -5.89 -13.93
CA ASP A 134 0.12 -7.30 -13.94
C ASP A 134 -1.29 -7.44 -13.33
N LEU A 135 -1.86 -8.63 -13.44
CA LEU A 135 -3.05 -9.06 -12.71
C LEU A 135 -2.68 -9.34 -11.24
N LEU A 136 -3.68 -9.30 -10.36
CA LEU A 136 -3.50 -9.56 -8.94
C LEU A 136 -3.18 -11.05 -8.65
N ASP A 137 -3.71 -11.96 -9.46
CA ASP A 137 -3.73 -13.41 -9.24
C ASP A 137 -2.64 -14.15 -10.02
N ASN A 138 -1.63 -13.43 -10.50
CA ASN A 138 -0.57 -13.99 -11.33
C ASN A 138 0.62 -14.57 -10.55
#